data_AF-A0A383C3W3-F1
#
_entry.id   AF-A0A383C3W3-F1
#
_cell.length_a   1.000
_cell.length_b   1.000
_cell.length_c   1.000
_cell.angle_alpha   90.00
_cell.angle_beta   90.00
_cell.angle_gamma   90.00
#
_symmetry.space_group_name_H-M   'P 1'
#
loop_
_entity.id
_entity.type
_entity.pdbx_description
1 polymer ?
#
loop_
_entity_poly.entity_id
_entity_poly.type
_entity_poly.pdbx_seq_one_letter_code
_entity_poly.pdbx_strand_id
1 'polypeptide(L)'
;MRKEELRHDPIRENIVKSIEYIKENQNTVLKIFAGLVILIGGLNYYQYILKVKLKNASNIAGLAQNSFINGEIDEALVKFERVLDDYPRTSGATQSLVYLINDAVTQGDFEAVKNLIS
;
A
#
# COMPACT_ATOMS: atom_id res chain seq x y z
N MET A 1 -36.37 54.74 19.94
CA MET A 1 -35.68 53.52 20.44
C MET A 1 -34.42 53.30 19.62
N ARG A 2 -33.36 52.79 20.26
CA ARG A 2 -31.96 52.78 19.82
C ARG A 2 -31.73 52.06 18.49
N LYS A 3 -30.93 52.68 17.63
CA LYS A 3 -30.25 52.06 16.49
C LYS A 3 -29.14 51.16 17.03
N GLU A 4 -29.49 50.04 17.62
CA GLU A 4 -28.56 48.93 17.74
C GLU A 4 -28.67 48.17 16.43
N GLU A 5 -27.90 48.69 15.46
CA GLU A 5 -27.59 48.02 14.22
C GLU A 5 -27.24 46.57 14.55
N LEU A 6 -28.14 45.66 14.16
CA LEU A 6 -27.80 44.27 13.93
C LEU A 6 -26.62 44.31 12.95
N ARG A 7 -25.39 44.29 13.48
CA ARG A 7 -24.22 43.83 12.73
C ARG A 7 -24.61 42.41 12.33
N HIS A 8 -25.16 42.26 11.13
CA HIS A 8 -25.22 40.99 10.44
C HIS A 8 -23.77 40.56 10.36
N ASP A 9 -23.38 39.70 11.29
CA ASP A 9 -22.10 39.07 11.29
C ASP A 9 -22.31 37.77 10.48
N PRO A 10 -22.02 37.78 9.17
CA PRO A 10 -22.26 36.64 8.30
C PRO A 10 -21.49 35.41 8.77
N ILE A 11 -20.37 35.59 9.49
CA ILE A 11 -19.58 34.50 10.05
C ILE A 11 -20.35 33.85 11.20
N ARG A 12 -20.86 34.65 12.14
CA ARG A 12 -21.68 34.15 13.26
C ARG A 12 -22.91 33.41 12.76
N GLU A 13 -23.59 33.96 11.75
CA GLU A 13 -24.80 33.35 11.20
C GLU A 13 -24.52 31.99 10.55
N ASN A 14 -23.43 31.87 9.79
CA ASN A 14 -23.01 30.60 9.19
C ASN A 14 -22.61 29.56 10.24
N ILE A 15 -21.98 29.99 11.33
CA ILE A 15 -21.64 29.11 12.47
C ILE A 15 -22.91 28.60 13.15
N VAL A 16 -23.87 29.49 13.44
CA VAL A 16 -25.13 29.12 14.09
C VAL A 16 -25.93 28.15 13.22
N LYS A 17 -26.07 28.44 11.92
CA LYS A 17 -26.73 27.55 10.95
C LYS A 17 -26.08 26.17 10.88
N SER A 18 -24.74 26.11 10.95
CA SER A 18 -24.00 24.84 10.97
C SER A 18 -24.26 24.03 12.24
N ILE A 19 -24.30 24.69 13.40
CA ILE A 19 -24.59 24.05 14.70
C ILE A 19 -26.03 23.53 14.72
N GLU A 20 -27.00 24.33 14.25
CA GLU A 20 -28.40 23.93 14.15
C GLU A 20 -28.55 22.71 13.23
N TYR A 21 -27.91 22.72 12.06
CA TYR A 21 -27.94 21.58 11.15
C TYR A 21 -27.37 20.30 11.77
N ILE A 22 -26.26 20.39 12.51
CA ILE A 22 -25.66 19.24 13.21
C ILE A 22 -26.61 18.71 14.27
N LYS A 23 -27.31 19.59 14.99
CA LYS A 23 -28.25 19.20 16.04
C LYS A 23 -29.50 18.54 15.46
N GLU A 24 -30.08 19.11 14.40
CA GLU A 24 -31.27 18.57 13.73
C GLU A 24 -30.99 17.25 13.01
N ASN A 25 -29.80 17.11 12.42
CA ASN A 25 -29.42 15.95 11.61
C ASN A 25 -28.36 15.09 12.28
N GLN A 26 -28.32 15.07 13.62
CA GLN A 26 -27.26 14.44 14.40
C GLN A 26 -27.00 12.98 13.98
N ASN A 27 -28.06 12.20 13.74
CA ASN A 27 -27.94 10.81 13.33
C ASN A 27 -27.30 10.65 11.93
N THR A 28 -27.63 11.54 10.99
CA THR A 28 -27.03 11.57 9.64
C THR A 28 -25.56 11.97 9.71
N VAL A 29 -25.24 13.02 10.48
CA VAL A 29 -23.86 13.48 10.69
C VAL A 29 -23.01 12.39 11.34
N LEU A 30 -23.53 11.69 12.35
CA LEU A 30 -22.85 10.57 13.00
C LEU A 30 -22.56 9.42 12.02
N LYS A 31 -23.52 9.07 11.15
CA LYS A 31 -23.31 8.02 10.13
C LYS A 31 -22.24 8.41 9.11
N ILE A 32 -22.25 9.66 8.65
CA ILE A 32 -21.21 10.17 7.73
C ILE A 32 -19.84 10.12 8.40
N PHE A 33 -19.75 10.60 9.66
CA PHE A 33 -18.51 10.57 10.42
C PHE A 33 -18.00 9.14 10.64
N ALA A 34 -18.87 8.22 11.05
CA ALA A 34 -18.52 6.81 11.19
C ALA A 34 -18.02 6.20 9.87
N GLY A 35 -18.68 6.53 8.76
CA GLY A 35 -18.23 6.13 7.42
C GLY A 35 -16.84 6.65 7.07
N LEU A 36 -16.54 7.91 7.39
CA LEU A 36 -15.21 8.50 7.20
C LEU A 36 -14.14 7.81 8.05
N VAL A 37 -14.44 7.51 9.32
CA VAL A 37 -13.52 6.81 10.21
C VAL A 37 -13.19 5.42 9.67
N ILE A 38 -14.18 4.67 9.20
CA ILE A 38 -14.00 3.35 8.59
C ILE A 38 -13.18 3.46 7.31
N LEU A 39 -13.47 4.44 6.45
CA LEU A 39 -12.74 4.68 5.21
C LEU A 39 -11.26 4.97 5.47
N ILE A 40 -10.97 5.91 6.38
CA ILE A 40 -9.60 6.28 6.75
C ILE A 40 -8.89 5.08 7.37
N GLY A 41 -9.54 4.36 8.29
CA GLY A 41 -9.00 3.15 8.91
C GLY A 41 -8.66 2.07 7.88
N GLY A 42 -9.56 1.82 6.93
CA GLY A 42 -9.38 0.85 5.85
C GLY A 42 -8.21 1.21 4.93
N LEU A 43 -8.10 2.48 4.52
CA LEU A 43 -6.99 2.95 3.69
C LEU A 43 -5.63 2.81 4.40
N ASN A 44 -5.56 3.19 5.67
CA ASN A 44 -4.33 3.04 6.47
C ASN A 44 -3.94 1.58 6.64
N TYR A 45 -4.91 0.71 6.95
CA TYR A 45 -4.68 -0.72 7.08
C TYR A 45 -4.18 -1.33 5.77
N TYR A 46 -4.83 -0.99 4.65
CA TYR A 46 -4.41 -1.44 3.32
C TYR A 46 -2.97 -1.01 2.99
N GLN A 47 -2.62 0.26 3.24
CA GLN A 47 -1.25 0.75 3.04
C GLN A 47 -0.24 0.04 3.95
N TYR A 48 -0.60 -0.28 5.19
CA TYR A 48 0.26 -1.03 6.10
C TYR A 48 0.56 -2.43 5.56
N ILE A 49 -0.47 -3.17 5.12
CA ILE A 49 -0.30 -4.50 4.54
C ILE A 49 0.59 -4.45 3.29
N LEU A 50 0.41 -3.46 2.42
CA LEU A 50 1.28 -3.27 1.25
C LEU A 50 2.74 -3.03 1.66
N LYS A 51 3.01 -2.16 2.64
CA LYS A 51 4.36 -1.90 3.14
C LYS A 51 5.01 -3.17 3.72
N VAL A 52 4.25 -3.96 4.48
CA VAL A 52 4.74 -5.24 5.04
C VAL A 52 5.09 -6.22 3.92
N LYS A 53 4.22 -6.38 2.91
CA LYS A 53 4.51 -7.23 1.74
C LYS A 53 5.78 -6.80 1.02
N LEU A 54 5.93 -5.50 0.74
CA LEU A 54 7.12 -4.94 0.09
C LEU A 54 8.39 -5.20 0.92
N LYS A 55 8.33 -4.98 2.24
CA LYS A 55 9.46 -5.19 3.13
C LYS A 55 9.88 -6.66 3.17
N ASN A 56 8.92 -7.58 3.29
CA ASN A 56 9.19 -9.01 3.35
C ASN A 56 9.81 -9.50 2.04
N ALA A 57 9.24 -9.10 0.90
CA ALA A 57 9.77 -9.45 -0.41
C ALA A 57 11.22 -8.99 -0.58
N SER A 58 11.51 -7.73 -0.26
CA SER A 58 12.87 -7.18 -0.35
C SER A 58 13.84 -7.86 0.63
N ASN A 59 13.38 -8.23 1.83
CA ASN A 59 14.22 -8.93 2.80
C ASN A 59 14.60 -10.33 2.31
N ILE A 60 13.63 -11.11 1.81
CA ILE A 60 13.88 -12.47 1.31
C ILE A 60 14.76 -12.41 0.05
N ALA A 61 14.49 -11.49 -0.88
CA ALA A 61 15.31 -11.28 -2.06
C ALA A 61 16.75 -10.86 -1.71
N GLY A 62 16.94 -10.03 -0.68
CA GLY A 62 18.27 -9.65 -0.19
C GLY A 62 19.03 -10.84 0.42
N LEU A 63 18.35 -11.70 1.18
CA LEU A 63 18.94 -12.93 1.71
C LEU A 63 19.31 -13.91 0.58
N ALA A 64 18.45 -14.03 -0.43
CA ALA A 64 18.70 -14.83 -1.63
C ALA A 64 19.92 -14.31 -2.41
N GLN A 65 20.02 -12.99 -2.60
CA GLN A 65 21.16 -12.36 -3.23
C GLN A 65 22.47 -12.65 -2.49
N ASN A 66 22.46 -12.62 -1.16
CA ASN A 66 23.63 -12.97 -0.37
C ASN A 66 24.04 -14.43 -0.58
N SER A 67 23.10 -15.37 -0.52
CA SER A 67 23.37 -16.78 -0.84
C SER A 67 23.94 -16.95 -2.26
N PHE A 68 23.37 -16.23 -3.24
CA PHE A 68 23.86 -16.26 -4.62
C PHE A 68 25.31 -15.78 -4.73
N ILE A 69 25.64 -14.66 -4.09
CA ILE A 69 27.00 -14.08 -4.06
C ILE A 69 27.98 -15.03 -3.35
N ASN A 70 27.53 -15.76 -2.33
CA ASN A 70 28.33 -16.74 -1.60
C ASN A 70 28.51 -18.07 -2.36
N GLY A 71 27.91 -18.22 -3.55
CA GLY A 71 27.98 -19.44 -4.36
C GLY A 71 26.97 -20.52 -3.95
N GLU A 72 26.07 -20.24 -3.03
CA GLU A 72 24.94 -21.11 -2.65
C GLU A 72 23.79 -20.94 -3.66
N ILE A 73 24.06 -21.28 -4.93
CA ILE A 73 23.17 -20.93 -6.05
C ILE A 73 21.79 -21.58 -5.91
N ASP A 74 21.72 -22.89 -5.68
CA ASP A 74 20.43 -23.61 -5.58
C ASP A 74 19.53 -23.03 -4.48
N GLU A 75 20.10 -22.72 -3.31
CA GLU A 75 19.36 -22.11 -2.20
C GLU A 75 18.86 -20.71 -2.57
N ALA A 76 19.69 -19.93 -3.26
CA ALA A 76 19.31 -18.60 -3.72
C ALA A 76 18.17 -18.64 -4.73
N LEU A 77 18.23 -19.54 -5.73
CA LEU A 77 17.21 -19.67 -6.76
C LEU A 77 15.85 -20.05 -6.16
N VAL A 78 15.81 -21.02 -5.23
CA VAL A 78 14.58 -21.40 -4.53
C VAL A 78 13.98 -20.21 -3.75
N LYS A 79 14.82 -19.38 -3.13
CA LYS A 79 14.33 -18.18 -2.43
C LYS A 79 13.81 -17.13 -3.42
N PHE A 80 14.47 -16.93 -4.56
CA PHE A 80 14.03 -16.01 -5.60
C PHE A 80 12.69 -16.42 -6.22
N GLU A 81 12.51 -17.71 -6.51
CA GLU A 81 11.23 -18.28 -6.97
C GLU A 81 10.11 -18.02 -5.94
N ARG A 82 10.39 -18.28 -4.67
CA ARG A 82 9.43 -17.99 -3.59
C ARG A 82 9.02 -16.51 -3.55
N VAL A 83 9.94 -15.58 -3.80
CA VAL A 83 9.58 -14.15 -3.82
C VAL A 83 8.66 -13.81 -4.99
N LEU A 84 8.87 -14.43 -6.16
CA LEU A 84 7.98 -14.25 -7.31
C LEU A 84 6.56 -14.75 -7.03
N ASP A 85 6.45 -15.93 -6.43
CA ASP A 85 5.17 -16.58 -6.15
C ASP A 85 4.40 -15.89 -5.03
N ASP A 86 5.06 -15.65 -3.88
CA ASP A 86 4.39 -15.15 -2.67
C ASP A 86 4.20 -13.62 -2.69
N TYR A 87 5.09 -12.89 -3.38
CA TYR A 87 5.12 -11.43 -3.38
C TYR A 87 5.17 -10.82 -4.79
N PRO A 88 4.22 -11.17 -5.69
CA PRO A 88 4.22 -10.66 -7.05
C PRO A 88 4.10 -9.14 -7.07
N ARG A 89 4.67 -8.50 -8.10
CA ARG A 89 4.65 -7.04 -8.33
C ARG A 89 5.30 -6.22 -7.22
N THR A 90 6.19 -6.81 -6.44
CA THR A 90 7.06 -6.08 -5.51
C THR A 90 8.44 -5.85 -6.12
N SER A 91 9.20 -4.89 -5.58
CA SER A 91 10.59 -4.67 -5.99
C SER A 91 11.47 -5.90 -5.76
N GLY A 92 11.22 -6.65 -4.66
CA GLY A 92 11.90 -7.90 -4.38
C GLY A 92 11.62 -8.96 -5.45
N ALA A 93 10.38 -9.07 -5.91
CA ALA A 93 10.01 -9.96 -7.02
C ALA A 93 10.70 -9.55 -8.34
N THR A 94 10.75 -8.25 -8.67
CA THR A 94 11.50 -7.77 -9.86
C THR A 94 12.98 -8.13 -9.77
N GLN A 95 13.61 -7.91 -8.61
CA GLN A 95 15.01 -8.29 -8.41
C GLN A 95 15.21 -9.81 -8.56
N SER A 96 14.32 -10.60 -7.96
CA SER A 96 14.35 -12.06 -8.02
C SER A 96 14.24 -12.56 -9.46
N LEU A 97 13.34 -11.98 -10.24
CA LEU A 97 13.18 -12.27 -11.67
C LEU A 97 14.48 -12.06 -12.45
N VAL A 98 15.19 -10.97 -12.20
CA VAL A 98 16.45 -10.66 -12.89
C VAL A 98 17.50 -11.75 -12.61
N TYR A 99 17.61 -12.22 -11.37
CA TYR A 99 18.54 -13.29 -11.02
C TYR A 99 18.18 -14.63 -11.67
N LEU A 100 16.89 -15.00 -11.66
CA LEU A 100 16.42 -16.23 -12.29
C LEU A 100 16.63 -16.22 -13.81
N ILE A 101 16.33 -15.09 -14.47
CA ILE A 101 16.59 -14.93 -15.91
C ILE A 101 18.10 -15.01 -16.19
N ASN A 102 18.93 -14.35 -15.38
CA ASN A 102 20.38 -14.37 -15.55
C ASN A 102 20.95 -15.80 -15.43
N ASP A 103 20.48 -16.56 -14.45
CA ASP A 103 20.86 -17.96 -14.28
C ASP A 103 20.42 -18.81 -15.49
N ALA A 104 19.14 -18.74 -15.87
CA ALA A 104 18.62 -19.46 -17.02
C ALA A 104 19.37 -19.14 -18.33
N VAL A 105 19.69 -17.87 -18.58
CA VAL A 105 20.51 -17.45 -19.73
C VAL A 105 21.93 -18.01 -19.64
N THR A 106 22.54 -18.00 -18.46
CA THR A 106 23.91 -18.54 -18.24
C THR A 106 23.95 -20.04 -18.50
N GLN A 107 22.90 -20.76 -18.14
CA GLN A 107 22.75 -22.20 -18.39
C GLN A 107 22.29 -22.54 -19.82
N GLY A 108 21.86 -21.55 -20.60
CA GLY A 108 21.28 -21.74 -21.93
C GLY A 108 19.85 -22.30 -21.92
N ASP A 109 19.15 -22.23 -20.78
CA ASP A 109 17.76 -22.67 -20.63
C ASP A 109 16.78 -21.57 -21.10
N PHE A 110 16.62 -21.45 -22.41
CA PHE A 110 15.72 -20.45 -22.99
C PHE A 110 14.23 -20.75 -22.79
N GLU A 111 13.86 -21.99 -22.46
CA GLU A 111 12.47 -22.33 -22.11
C GLU A 111 12.13 -21.78 -20.71
N ALA A 112 13.05 -21.89 -19.74
CA ALA A 112 12.89 -21.25 -18.44
C ALA A 112 12.78 -19.72 -18.56
N VAL A 113 13.61 -19.09 -19.39
CA VAL A 113 13.50 -17.64 -19.67
C VAL A 113 12.12 -17.29 -20.20
N LYS A 114 11.62 -18.05 -21.19
CA LYS A 114 10.30 -17.83 -21.77
C LYS A 114 9.20 -17.95 -20.73
N ASN A 115 9.26 -18.95 -19.85
CA ASN A 115 8.28 -19.13 -18.77
C ASN A 115 8.31 -17.98 -17.75
N LEU A 116 9.49 -17.43 -17.46
CA LEU A 116 9.67 -16.34 -16.50
C LEU A 116 9.16 -14.97 -17.02
N ILE A 117 9.12 -14.77 -18.35
CA ILE A 117 8.71 -13.49 -18.96
C ILE A 117 7.32 -13.51 -19.60
N SER A 118 6.65 -14.67 -19.62
CA SER A 118 5.29 -14.83 -20.15
C SER A 118 4.23 -14.39 -19.14
#